data_AF-A0A5K0Y4R5-F1
#
_entry.id   AF-A0A5K0Y4R5-F1
#
_cell.length_a   1.000
_cell.length_b   1.000
_cell.length_c   1.000
_cell.angle_alpha   90.00
_cell.angle_beta   90.00
_cell.angle_gamma   90.00
#
_symmetry.space_group_name_H-M   'P 1'
#
loop_
_entity.id
_entity.type
_entity.pdbx_description
1 polymer ?
#
loop_
_entity_poly.entity_id
_entity_poly.type
_entity_poly.pdbx_seq_one_letter_code
_entity_poly.pdbx_strand_id
1 'polypeptide(L)'
;FSMHDYGKFRVLPLNRVAVGLAENGKIGALNLLFKRHLYSISPFVLEILAAIPETIPVQTFSQLLPDRSPPSNIALREKDWVEVDQMVCFIQSKSDLKSHESGMHVKTEYILKQLSGIIWPSVSEICRWYMERAMEMDSLSGQLENCLSLVDTGRRKGLVELQQFYEDALCFYDFVYSGEHSNEENTSMSLVSWKQLSDYEKFKMMMKGVKEDTVMETLRTKSIPFMQRQAHIKKNASSNQADATQTSVDTKQESLLVTWLKEIALKNNLEIFLVVIDEACKDFQSNDFFKDETEATEVILECLYLCTLTDRWNVMASILSKVPLMSLRYKTLPVDRDFGLGQGVQGFGSTRTNDKPLDMRSIPIHLKEGIASASIGNLEERVKQAEGHIESGRLLAYYQ
;
A
#
# COMPACT_ATOMS: atom_id res chain seq x y z
N PHE A 1 18.49 28.11 -34.98
CA PHE A 1 17.48 29.15 -34.73
C PHE A 1 17.34 29.99 -35.99
N SER A 2 16.13 30.21 -36.48
CA SER A 2 15.93 31.21 -37.53
C SER A 2 16.12 32.63 -36.95
N MET A 3 16.35 33.63 -37.81
CA MET A 3 16.48 35.03 -37.38
C MET A 3 15.24 35.52 -36.62
N HIS A 4 14.06 35.03 -37.01
CA HIS A 4 12.79 35.33 -36.36
C HIS A 4 12.70 34.70 -34.96
N ASP A 5 13.11 33.44 -34.81
CA ASP A 5 13.11 32.76 -33.51
C ASP A 5 14.09 33.39 -32.53
N TYR A 6 15.26 33.83 -33.02
CA TYR A 6 16.21 34.58 -32.22
C TYR A 6 15.67 35.94 -31.77
N GLY A 7 14.96 36.64 -32.65
CA GLY A 7 14.26 37.88 -32.31
C GLY A 7 13.24 37.69 -31.19
N LYS A 8 12.42 36.63 -31.27
CA LYS A 8 11.46 36.27 -30.22
C LYS A 8 12.13 35.94 -28.89
N PHE A 9 13.20 35.14 -28.92
CA PHE A 9 13.94 34.74 -27.72
C PHE A 9 14.48 35.93 -26.92
N ARG A 10 14.90 37.01 -27.60
CA ARG A 10 15.47 38.21 -26.94
C ARG A 10 14.46 39.05 -26.16
N VAL A 11 13.18 38.94 -26.49
CA VAL A 11 12.12 39.82 -25.96
C VAL A 11 11.25 39.09 -24.93
N LEU A 12 11.10 37.76 -25.08
CA LEU A 12 10.30 36.95 -24.17
C LEU A 12 10.99 36.78 -22.80
N PRO A 13 10.20 36.78 -21.71
CA PRO A 13 10.76 36.50 -20.40
C PRO A 13 11.22 35.04 -20.32
N LEU A 14 12.29 34.80 -19.56
CA LEU A 14 13.01 33.54 -19.59
C LEU A 14 12.15 32.34 -19.17
N ASN A 15 11.24 32.53 -18.21
CA ASN A 15 10.29 31.49 -17.82
C ASN A 15 9.37 31.08 -18.98
N ARG A 16 8.84 32.04 -19.76
CA ARG A 16 8.01 31.74 -20.94
C ARG A 16 8.80 31.05 -22.04
N VAL A 17 10.06 31.42 -22.21
CA VAL A 17 10.96 30.72 -23.13
C VAL A 17 11.18 29.28 -22.66
N ALA A 18 11.40 29.06 -21.36
CA ALA A 18 11.58 27.74 -20.79
C ALA A 18 10.34 26.85 -20.98
N VAL A 19 9.15 27.39 -20.70
CA VAL A 19 7.86 26.71 -20.96
C VAL A 19 7.74 26.33 -22.44
N GLY A 20 7.97 27.27 -23.36
CA GLY A 20 7.90 26.97 -24.79
C GLY A 20 8.93 25.91 -25.25
N LEU A 21 10.11 25.85 -24.63
CA LEU A 21 11.07 24.78 -24.91
C LEU A 21 10.61 23.42 -24.35
N ALA A 22 9.99 23.42 -23.17
CA ALA A 22 9.42 22.24 -22.54
C ALA A 22 8.25 21.66 -23.37
N GLU A 23 7.30 22.51 -23.78
CA GLU A 23 6.14 22.15 -24.63
C GLU A 23 6.58 21.49 -25.94
N ASN A 24 7.68 21.97 -26.52
CA ASN A 24 8.24 21.41 -27.76
C ASN A 24 9.15 20.19 -27.54
N GLY A 25 9.27 19.69 -26.31
CA GLY A 25 10.12 18.54 -25.98
C GLY A 25 11.62 18.78 -26.17
N LYS A 26 12.08 20.04 -26.20
CA LYS A 26 13.49 20.38 -26.44
C LYS A 26 14.32 20.27 -25.16
N ILE A 27 14.40 19.06 -24.60
CA ILE A 27 15.00 18.76 -23.30
C ILE A 27 16.45 19.23 -23.19
N GLY A 28 17.25 19.07 -24.25
CA GLY A 28 18.65 19.51 -24.27
C GLY A 28 18.81 21.03 -24.13
N ALA A 29 17.96 21.80 -24.83
CA ALA A 29 17.95 23.26 -24.73
C ALA A 29 17.46 23.71 -23.34
N LEU A 30 16.46 23.02 -22.81
CA LEU A 30 15.95 23.26 -21.47
C LEU A 30 17.03 23.03 -20.41
N ASN A 31 17.79 21.93 -20.50
CA ASN A 31 18.90 21.65 -19.59
C ASN A 31 19.96 22.75 -19.59
N LEU A 32 20.31 23.27 -20.77
CA LEU A 32 21.24 24.39 -20.88
C LEU A 32 20.69 25.66 -20.20
N LEU A 33 19.39 25.90 -20.32
CA LEU A 33 18.71 27.03 -19.68
C LEU A 33 18.78 26.90 -18.16
N PHE A 34 18.43 25.74 -17.61
CA PHE A 34 18.51 25.43 -16.18
C PHE A 34 19.93 25.58 -15.62
N LYS A 35 20.95 25.10 -16.35
CA LYS A 35 22.36 25.22 -15.93
C LYS A 35 22.85 26.66 -15.95
N ARG A 36 22.42 27.47 -16.92
CA ARG A 36 22.91 28.85 -17.10
C ARG A 36 22.14 29.88 -16.28
N HIS A 37 20.86 29.66 -16.05
CA HIS A 37 19.95 30.66 -15.49
C HIS A 37 19.14 30.12 -14.31
N LEU A 38 19.80 29.35 -13.45
CA LEU A 38 19.15 28.65 -12.35
C LEU A 38 18.34 29.59 -11.44
N TYR A 39 18.86 30.78 -11.10
CA TYR A 39 18.19 31.69 -10.17
C TYR A 39 16.96 32.36 -10.78
N SER A 40 17.01 32.68 -12.07
CA SER A 40 15.85 33.23 -12.79
C SER A 40 14.72 32.21 -12.99
N ILE A 41 15.09 30.93 -13.16
CA ILE A 41 14.14 29.85 -13.48
C ILE A 41 13.58 29.17 -12.24
N SER A 42 14.35 29.08 -11.16
CA SER A 42 14.00 28.25 -10.00
C SER A 42 12.60 28.49 -9.41
N PRO A 43 12.05 29.73 -9.37
CA PRO A 43 10.67 29.94 -8.89
C PRO A 43 9.60 29.27 -9.76
N PHE A 44 9.92 28.99 -11.03
CA PHE A 44 9.00 28.47 -12.04
C PHE A 44 9.32 27.02 -12.43
N VAL A 45 10.24 26.34 -11.72
CA VAL A 45 10.73 25.00 -12.10
C VAL A 45 9.60 23.99 -12.29
N LEU A 46 8.64 23.95 -11.36
CA LEU A 46 7.53 22.99 -11.41
C LEU A 46 6.57 23.28 -12.57
N GLU A 47 6.28 24.57 -12.83
CA GLU A 47 5.46 25.01 -13.97
C GLU A 47 6.11 24.61 -15.30
N ILE A 48 7.41 24.86 -15.44
CA ILE A 48 8.16 24.55 -16.66
C ILE A 48 8.21 23.05 -16.91
N LEU A 49 8.44 22.24 -15.88
CA LEU A 49 8.49 20.79 -16.02
C LEU A 49 7.11 20.17 -16.28
N ALA A 50 6.03 20.77 -15.76
CA ALA A 50 4.67 20.33 -16.05
C ALA A 50 4.31 20.51 -17.54
N ALA A 51 4.92 21.47 -18.22
CA ALA A 51 4.72 21.73 -19.64
C ALA A 51 5.41 20.71 -20.58
N ILE A 52 6.24 19.80 -20.06
CA ILE A 52 6.84 18.73 -20.87
C ILE A 52 5.74 17.74 -21.29
N PRO A 53 5.54 17.46 -22.59
CA PRO A 53 4.52 16.52 -23.04
C PRO A 53 4.64 15.14 -22.39
N GLU A 54 3.50 14.58 -21.99
CA GLU A 54 3.39 13.30 -21.29
C GLU A 54 3.87 12.09 -22.10
N THR A 55 3.92 12.23 -23.43
CA THR A 55 4.42 11.21 -24.35
C THR A 55 5.95 11.12 -24.38
N ILE A 56 6.66 12.07 -23.77
CA ILE A 56 8.13 12.05 -23.74
C ILE A 56 8.58 11.09 -22.62
N PRO A 57 9.46 10.11 -22.89
CA PRO A 57 9.95 9.19 -21.87
C PRO A 57 10.71 9.92 -20.75
N VAL A 58 10.35 9.63 -19.50
CA VAL A 58 10.89 10.29 -18.30
C VAL A 58 12.41 10.22 -18.23
N GLN A 59 13.01 9.13 -18.70
CA GLN A 59 14.45 8.93 -18.65
C GLN A 59 15.20 10.05 -19.38
N THR A 60 14.61 10.61 -20.45
CA THR A 60 15.22 11.66 -21.27
C THR A 60 15.40 12.98 -20.52
N PHE A 61 14.50 13.29 -19.58
CA PHE A 61 14.53 14.53 -18.78
C PHE A 61 14.71 14.29 -17.28
N SER A 62 15.01 13.06 -16.87
CA SER A 62 15.26 12.66 -15.47
C SER A 62 16.28 13.54 -14.73
N GLN A 63 17.29 14.05 -15.44
CA GLN A 63 18.30 14.97 -14.91
C GLN A 63 17.74 16.35 -14.49
N LEU A 64 16.63 16.78 -15.11
CA LEU A 64 15.97 18.06 -14.84
C LEU A 64 14.98 17.98 -13.68
N LEU A 65 14.54 16.76 -13.36
CA LEU A 65 13.53 16.54 -12.36
C LEU A 65 14.00 17.01 -10.97
N PRO A 66 13.12 17.67 -10.21
CA PRO A 66 13.46 18.29 -8.95
C PRO A 66 13.82 17.22 -7.91
N ASP A 67 14.79 17.57 -7.10
CA ASP A 67 15.27 16.84 -5.92
C ASP A 67 14.90 17.65 -4.66
N ARG A 68 15.08 17.07 -3.47
CA ARG A 68 14.88 17.71 -2.16
C ARG A 68 15.65 19.02 -2.02
N SER A 69 16.81 19.11 -2.65
CA SER A 69 17.65 20.28 -2.65
C SER A 69 17.87 20.81 -4.06
N PRO A 70 18.12 22.12 -4.21
CA PRO A 70 18.47 22.68 -5.50
C PRO A 70 19.78 22.06 -6.02
N PRO A 71 19.93 21.97 -7.36
CA PRO A 71 21.17 21.45 -7.95
C PRO A 71 22.36 22.32 -7.57
N SER A 72 23.53 21.70 -7.40
CA SER A 72 24.78 22.40 -7.13
C SER A 72 25.10 23.34 -8.29
N ASN A 73 25.07 24.65 -8.03
CA ASN A 73 25.38 25.63 -9.06
C ASN A 73 26.90 25.71 -9.28
N ILE A 74 27.33 25.34 -10.49
CA ILE A 74 28.70 25.54 -10.95
C ILE A 74 28.75 26.92 -11.62
N ALA A 75 29.58 27.81 -11.10
CA ALA A 75 29.85 29.10 -11.71
C ALA A 75 30.41 28.90 -13.13
N LEU A 76 29.59 29.18 -14.15
CA LEU A 76 29.96 28.97 -15.56
C LEU A 76 30.82 30.09 -16.15
N ARG A 77 30.89 31.25 -15.49
CA ARG A 77 31.73 32.38 -15.90
C ARG A 77 32.21 33.18 -14.71
N GLU A 78 33.26 33.95 -14.88
CA GLU A 78 33.71 34.94 -13.89
C GLU A 78 32.69 36.07 -13.72
N LYS A 79 32.77 36.77 -12.57
CA LYS A 79 31.93 37.94 -12.29
C LYS A 79 32.25 39.06 -13.27
N ASP A 80 31.21 39.74 -13.73
CA ASP A 80 31.32 40.94 -14.56
C ASP A 80 31.60 42.17 -13.67
N TRP A 81 32.14 43.23 -14.26
CA TRP A 81 32.52 44.47 -13.54
C TRP A 81 31.32 45.15 -12.87
N VAL A 82 30.09 44.92 -13.36
CA VAL A 82 28.84 45.41 -12.76
C VAL A 82 28.37 44.57 -11.56
N GLU A 83 28.90 43.36 -11.36
CA GLU A 83 28.46 42.38 -10.37
C GLU A 83 29.21 42.51 -9.04
N VAL A 84 29.39 43.75 -8.62
CA VAL A 84 30.06 44.14 -7.37
C VAL A 84 29.04 44.38 -6.26
N ASP A 85 29.44 44.10 -5.02
CA ASP A 85 28.53 44.18 -3.85
C ASP A 85 27.93 45.58 -3.68
N GLN A 86 28.69 46.64 -4.02
CA GLN A 86 28.20 48.02 -4.02
C GLN A 86 26.99 48.23 -4.94
N MET A 87 27.00 47.62 -6.13
CA MET A 87 25.90 47.68 -7.08
C MET A 87 24.69 46.91 -6.56
N VAL A 88 24.91 45.75 -5.92
CA VAL A 88 23.84 44.97 -5.31
C VAL A 88 23.16 45.73 -4.18
N CYS A 89 23.94 46.34 -3.27
CA CYS A 89 23.41 47.20 -2.21
C CYS A 89 22.64 48.40 -2.78
N PHE A 90 23.14 49.02 -3.85
CA PHE A 90 22.44 50.10 -4.55
C PHE A 90 21.10 49.64 -5.14
N ILE A 91 21.06 48.45 -5.75
CA ILE A 91 19.81 47.87 -6.27
C ILE A 91 18.84 47.57 -5.11
N GLN A 92 19.29 46.94 -4.01
CA GLN A 92 18.46 46.63 -2.84
C GLN A 92 17.84 47.89 -2.24
N SER A 93 18.66 48.89 -1.94
CA SER A 93 18.19 50.17 -1.36
C SER A 93 17.17 50.92 -2.22
N LYS A 94 17.17 50.71 -3.55
CA LYS A 94 16.14 51.25 -4.46
C LYS A 94 14.94 50.34 -4.65
N SER A 95 15.08 49.04 -4.41
CA SER A 95 14.02 48.04 -4.53
C SER A 95 12.97 48.23 -3.42
N ASP A 96 13.41 48.61 -2.21
CA ASP A 96 12.53 48.91 -1.06
C ASP A 96 11.60 50.12 -1.31
N LEU A 97 11.88 50.92 -2.36
CA LEU A 97 11.13 52.14 -2.68
C LEU A 97 9.99 51.92 -3.70
N LYS A 98 9.84 50.72 -4.27
CA LYS A 98 8.76 50.42 -5.24
C LYS A 98 8.10 49.08 -4.94
N SER A 99 7.16 49.11 -4.01
CA SER A 99 6.07 48.15 -4.00
C SER A 99 5.23 48.36 -5.28
N HIS A 100 4.87 47.25 -5.92
CA HIS A 100 3.92 47.16 -7.04
C HIS A 100 4.31 47.89 -8.33
N GLU A 101 5.04 47.20 -9.22
CA GLU A 101 4.63 46.99 -10.62
C GLU A 101 5.71 46.20 -11.39
N SER A 102 5.24 45.28 -12.23
CA SER A 102 5.95 44.20 -12.93
C SER A 102 7.01 44.66 -13.94
N GLY A 103 8.06 45.33 -13.47
CA GLY A 103 9.30 45.50 -14.22
C GLY A 103 10.19 44.29 -13.99
N MET A 104 10.23 43.36 -14.95
CA MET A 104 11.28 42.34 -15.04
C MET A 104 12.63 43.06 -15.16
N HIS A 105 13.22 43.39 -14.00
CA HIS A 105 14.53 44.00 -13.95
C HIS A 105 15.50 42.97 -14.51
N VAL A 106 16.04 43.25 -15.69
CA VAL A 106 17.11 42.49 -16.32
C VAL A 106 18.31 42.53 -15.37
N LYS A 107 18.35 41.57 -14.46
CA LYS A 107 19.42 41.36 -13.49
C LYS A 107 20.20 40.15 -13.98
N THR A 108 21.52 40.21 -13.81
CA THR A 108 22.35 39.04 -14.09
C THR A 108 22.14 37.98 -13.03
N GLU A 109 22.44 36.72 -13.36
CA GLU A 109 22.31 35.60 -12.42
C GLU A 109 23.14 35.79 -11.15
N TYR A 110 24.31 36.43 -11.24
CA TYR A 110 25.13 36.75 -10.06
C TYR A 110 24.48 37.77 -9.15
N ILE A 111 23.87 38.82 -9.71
CA ILE A 111 23.12 39.80 -8.93
C ILE A 111 21.93 39.12 -8.27
N LEU A 112 21.17 38.28 -8.99
CA LEU A 112 20.05 37.52 -8.41
C LEU A 112 20.49 36.59 -7.28
N LYS A 113 21.61 35.88 -7.46
CA LYS A 113 22.23 35.04 -6.44
C LYS A 113 22.48 35.80 -5.13
N GLN A 114 22.99 37.03 -5.22
CA GLN A 114 23.30 37.84 -4.05
C GLN A 114 22.05 38.50 -3.44
N LEU A 115 21.05 38.84 -4.26
CA LEU A 115 19.82 39.49 -3.81
C LEU A 115 18.85 38.56 -3.10
N SER A 116 18.55 37.42 -3.73
CA SER A 116 17.43 36.56 -3.35
C SER A 116 17.86 35.12 -3.12
N GLY A 117 19.09 34.76 -3.48
CA GLY A 117 19.54 33.38 -3.46
C GLY A 117 18.70 32.49 -4.40
N ILE A 118 18.72 31.19 -4.14
CA ILE A 118 17.92 30.22 -4.89
C ILE A 118 16.57 30.01 -4.21
N ILE A 119 15.50 30.29 -4.95
CA ILE A 119 14.13 29.98 -4.51
C ILE A 119 13.82 28.57 -5.01
N TRP A 120 13.79 27.61 -4.11
CA TRP A 120 13.53 26.21 -4.44
C TRP A 120 12.20 25.76 -3.83
N PRO A 121 11.38 24.97 -4.55
CA PRO A 121 10.14 24.43 -3.98
C PRO A 121 10.41 23.57 -2.75
N SER A 122 9.47 23.57 -1.81
CA SER A 122 9.53 22.70 -0.63
C SER A 122 9.34 21.23 -1.01
N VAL A 123 9.79 20.31 -0.13
CA VAL A 123 9.65 18.86 -0.36
C VAL A 123 8.18 18.47 -0.56
N SER A 124 7.25 19.06 0.18
CA SER A 124 5.82 18.80 0.03
C SER A 124 5.26 19.26 -1.32
N GLU A 125 5.68 20.44 -1.82
CA GLU A 125 5.31 20.92 -3.14
C GLU A 125 5.86 20.02 -4.25
N ILE A 126 7.11 19.57 -4.11
CA ILE A 126 7.75 18.65 -5.06
C ILE A 126 6.99 17.31 -5.07
N CYS A 127 6.75 16.69 -3.92
CA CYS A 127 6.02 15.43 -3.83
C CYS A 127 4.61 15.55 -4.42
N ARG A 128 3.90 16.63 -4.09
CA ARG A 128 2.57 16.92 -4.67
C ARG A 128 2.64 17.01 -6.19
N TRP A 129 3.62 17.74 -6.73
CA TRP A 129 3.83 17.87 -8.17
C TRP A 129 4.09 16.51 -8.84
N TYR A 130 4.95 15.66 -8.27
CA TYR A 130 5.20 14.30 -8.81
C TYR A 130 3.91 13.47 -8.86
N MET A 131 3.11 13.51 -7.79
CA MET A 131 1.84 12.77 -7.71
C MET A 131 0.82 13.30 -8.72
N GLU A 132 0.59 14.61 -8.75
CA GLU A 132 -0.33 15.27 -9.70
C GLU A 132 0.08 14.99 -11.14
N ARG A 133 1.37 15.17 -11.46
CA ARG A 133 1.89 14.95 -12.81
C ARG A 133 1.75 13.49 -13.24
N ALA A 134 2.06 12.53 -12.37
CA ALA A 134 1.87 11.11 -12.69
C ALA A 134 0.38 10.76 -12.94
N MET A 135 -0.55 11.36 -12.18
CA MET A 135 -1.98 11.17 -12.41
C MET A 135 -2.46 11.83 -13.72
N GLU A 136 -1.95 13.01 -14.07
CA GLU A 136 -2.22 13.68 -15.34
C GLU A 136 -1.74 12.85 -16.55
N MET A 137 -0.53 12.30 -16.48
CA MET A 137 0.04 11.49 -17.56
C MET A 137 -0.84 10.27 -17.89
N ASP A 138 -1.35 9.59 -16.85
CA ASP A 138 -2.30 8.49 -17.00
C ASP A 138 -3.65 8.98 -17.54
N SER A 139 -4.26 9.99 -16.90
CA SER A 139 -5.60 10.45 -17.27
C SER A 139 -5.70 11.09 -18.66
N LEU A 140 -4.64 11.76 -19.14
CA LEU A 140 -4.63 12.44 -20.45
C LEU A 140 -4.22 11.51 -21.59
N SER A 141 -3.31 10.58 -21.36
CA SER A 141 -2.65 9.82 -22.43
C SER A 141 -2.51 8.31 -22.18
N GLY A 142 -2.91 7.83 -21.00
CA GLY A 142 -2.78 6.43 -20.58
C GLY A 142 -1.35 5.95 -20.39
N GLN A 143 -0.38 6.86 -20.25
CA GLN A 143 1.05 6.55 -20.23
C GLN A 143 1.53 6.05 -18.86
N LEU A 144 0.95 4.94 -18.38
CA LEU A 144 1.17 4.44 -17.03
C LEU A 144 2.64 4.01 -16.76
N GLU A 145 3.35 3.52 -17.79
CA GLU A 145 4.80 3.27 -17.71
C GLU A 145 5.58 4.55 -17.40
N ASN A 146 5.22 5.66 -18.06
CA ASN A 146 5.86 6.94 -17.78
C ASN A 146 5.46 7.46 -16.39
N CYS A 147 4.22 7.24 -15.93
CA CYS A 147 3.81 7.58 -14.57
C CYS A 147 4.67 6.88 -13.52
N LEU A 148 4.86 5.57 -13.67
CA LEU A 148 5.72 4.78 -12.79
C LEU A 148 7.16 5.27 -12.83
N SER A 149 7.70 5.47 -14.04
CA SER A 149 9.07 5.96 -14.18
C SER A 149 9.27 7.34 -13.56
N LEU A 150 8.25 8.22 -13.60
CA LEU A 150 8.32 9.54 -12.99
C LEU A 150 8.43 9.44 -11.47
N VAL A 151 7.52 8.68 -10.85
CA VAL A 151 7.48 8.52 -9.39
C VAL A 151 8.72 7.78 -8.88
N ASP A 152 9.14 6.71 -9.57
CA ASP A 152 10.36 5.97 -9.23
C ASP A 152 11.61 6.87 -9.31
N THR A 153 11.68 7.75 -10.30
CA THR A 153 12.80 8.70 -10.41
C THR A 153 12.81 9.68 -9.24
N GLY A 154 11.65 10.17 -8.81
CA GLY A 154 11.53 11.01 -7.61
C GLY A 154 11.99 10.26 -6.34
N ARG A 155 11.60 8.99 -6.19
CA ARG A 155 12.07 8.12 -5.11
C ARG A 155 13.58 7.93 -5.10
N ARG A 156 14.18 7.63 -6.25
CA ARG A 156 15.64 7.46 -6.40
C ARG A 156 16.41 8.75 -6.12
N LYS A 157 15.76 9.91 -6.28
CA LYS A 157 16.24 11.23 -5.83
C LYS A 157 15.99 11.48 -4.34
N GLY A 158 15.61 10.46 -3.57
CA GLY A 158 15.48 10.54 -2.11
C GLY A 158 14.13 11.03 -1.60
N LEU A 159 13.11 11.24 -2.45
CA LEU A 159 11.75 11.59 -2.00
C LEU A 159 11.04 10.36 -1.45
N VAL A 160 11.29 10.02 -0.18
CA VAL A 160 10.72 8.84 0.48
C VAL A 160 9.20 8.90 0.62
N GLU A 161 8.62 10.10 0.64
CA GLU A 161 7.18 10.36 0.70
C GLU A 161 6.44 9.88 -0.56
N LEU A 162 7.18 9.59 -1.64
CA LEU A 162 6.66 9.00 -2.88
C LEU A 162 6.67 7.46 -2.88
N GLN A 163 7.22 6.79 -1.85
CA GLN A 163 6.81 5.41 -1.51
C GLN A 163 5.29 5.41 -1.24
N GLN A 164 4.60 4.34 -0.89
CA GLN A 164 3.12 4.34 -0.82
C GLN A 164 2.42 4.70 -2.15
N PHE A 165 2.50 5.94 -2.67
CA PHE A 165 1.99 6.28 -4.00
C PHE A 165 2.65 5.47 -5.12
N TYR A 166 3.98 5.29 -5.09
CA TYR A 166 4.67 4.41 -6.04
C TYR A 166 4.15 2.96 -5.96
N GLU A 167 3.97 2.46 -4.75
CA GLU A 167 3.49 1.09 -4.51
C GLU A 167 2.04 0.89 -4.97
N ASP A 168 1.20 1.91 -4.79
CA ASP A 168 -0.19 1.92 -5.26
C ASP A 168 -0.27 2.04 -6.79
N ALA A 169 0.58 2.88 -7.39
CA ALA A 169 0.68 3.00 -8.84
C ALA A 169 1.22 1.72 -9.50
N LEU A 170 2.21 1.05 -8.89
CA LEU A 170 2.71 -0.26 -9.36
C LEU A 170 1.59 -1.30 -9.32
N CYS A 171 0.83 -1.31 -8.24
CA CYS A 171 -0.29 -2.20 -8.08
C CYS A 171 -1.37 -1.98 -9.17
N PHE A 172 -1.65 -0.72 -9.50
CA PHE A 172 -2.54 -0.38 -10.60
C PHE A 172 -1.97 -0.80 -11.97
N TYR A 173 -0.68 -0.60 -12.18
CA TYR A 173 0.01 -1.05 -13.39
C TYR A 173 -0.10 -2.56 -13.59
N ASP A 174 0.21 -3.33 -12.55
CA ASP A 174 0.06 -4.78 -12.59
C ASP A 174 -1.40 -5.15 -12.88
N PHE A 175 -2.37 -4.50 -12.22
CA PHE A 175 -3.79 -4.72 -12.49
C PHE A 175 -4.18 -4.49 -13.96
N VAL A 176 -3.74 -3.38 -14.57
CA VAL A 176 -4.07 -3.04 -15.97
C VAL A 176 -3.41 -4.00 -16.97
N TYR A 177 -2.15 -4.37 -16.76
CA TYR A 177 -1.36 -5.11 -17.76
C TYR A 177 -1.29 -6.62 -17.56
N SER A 178 -1.83 -7.18 -16.46
CA SER A 178 -1.75 -8.63 -16.17
C SER A 178 -2.65 -9.54 -17.02
N GLY A 179 -3.02 -9.15 -18.25
CA GLY A 179 -3.52 -10.02 -19.33
C GLY A 179 -4.87 -10.74 -19.16
N GLU A 180 -5.43 -10.81 -17.95
CA GLU A 180 -6.63 -11.64 -17.65
C GLU A 180 -7.96 -10.88 -17.76
N HIS A 181 -7.92 -9.55 -17.91
CA HIS A 181 -9.10 -8.70 -18.06
C HIS A 181 -9.52 -8.48 -19.52
N SER A 182 -9.06 -9.33 -20.45
CA SER A 182 -9.34 -9.22 -21.89
C SER A 182 -10.80 -9.49 -22.28
N ASN A 183 -11.68 -9.82 -21.33
CA ASN A 183 -13.11 -10.00 -21.58
C ASN A 183 -13.84 -8.66 -21.45
N GLU A 184 -13.90 -7.96 -22.59
CA GLU A 184 -14.92 -7.01 -23.14
C GLU A 184 -15.59 -5.92 -22.26
N GLU A 185 -15.60 -6.00 -20.93
CA GLU A 185 -16.02 -4.90 -20.07
C GLU A 185 -14.80 -4.05 -19.70
N ASN A 186 -14.36 -3.27 -20.70
CA ASN A 186 -13.36 -2.21 -20.58
C ASN A 186 -13.69 -1.31 -19.38
N THR A 187 -13.15 -1.66 -18.22
CA THR A 187 -13.14 -0.74 -17.10
C THR A 187 -12.02 0.23 -17.43
N SER A 188 -12.36 1.33 -18.11
CA SER A 188 -11.49 2.48 -18.30
C SER A 188 -11.23 3.13 -16.93
N MET A 189 -10.51 2.41 -16.08
CA MET A 189 -10.11 2.86 -14.77
C MET A 189 -8.89 3.75 -14.95
N SER A 190 -8.88 4.90 -14.30
CA SER A 190 -7.71 5.76 -14.22
C SER A 190 -7.00 5.56 -12.89
N LEU A 191 -5.73 5.94 -12.81
CA LEU A 191 -4.95 5.96 -11.57
C LEU A 191 -5.60 6.86 -10.51
N VAL A 192 -6.28 7.93 -10.93
CA VAL A 192 -7.05 8.81 -10.02
C VAL A 192 -8.20 8.05 -9.38
N SER A 193 -8.99 7.34 -10.19
CA SER A 193 -10.10 6.51 -9.71
C SER A 193 -9.60 5.36 -8.84
N TRP A 194 -8.52 4.69 -9.26
CA TRP A 194 -7.89 3.61 -8.49
C TRP A 194 -7.47 4.09 -7.09
N LYS A 195 -6.80 5.24 -6.99
CA LYS A 195 -6.34 5.80 -5.72
C LYS A 195 -7.47 6.06 -4.72
N GLN A 196 -8.67 6.39 -5.22
CA GLN A 196 -9.85 6.67 -4.38
C GLN A 196 -10.51 5.41 -3.82
N LEU A 197 -10.24 4.23 -4.40
CA LEU A 197 -10.80 2.97 -3.92
C LEU A 197 -10.22 2.59 -2.55
N SER A 198 -11.07 2.03 -1.71
CA SER A 198 -10.63 1.36 -0.48
C SER A 198 -9.77 0.13 -0.78
N ASP A 199 -8.95 -0.29 0.18
CA ASP A 199 -8.11 -1.49 0.03
C ASP A 199 -8.94 -2.73 -0.36
N TYR A 200 -10.16 -2.85 0.19
CA TYR A 200 -11.07 -3.94 -0.14
C TYR A 200 -11.62 -3.85 -1.56
N GLU A 201 -11.97 -2.65 -2.03
CA GLU A 201 -12.42 -2.46 -3.41
C GLU A 201 -11.31 -2.75 -4.42
N LYS A 202 -10.07 -2.34 -4.13
CA LYS A 202 -8.88 -2.69 -4.94
C LYS A 202 -8.68 -4.19 -5.00
N PHE A 203 -8.72 -4.86 -3.84
CA PHE A 203 -8.65 -6.32 -3.76
C PHE A 203 -9.77 -6.99 -4.58
N LYS A 204 -11.00 -6.49 -4.48
CA LYS A 204 -12.15 -7.00 -5.23
C LYS A 204 -11.99 -6.81 -6.74
N MET A 205 -11.40 -5.70 -7.18
CA MET A 205 -11.09 -5.49 -8.60
C MET A 205 -10.07 -6.52 -9.11
N MET A 206 -9.02 -6.81 -8.34
CA MET A 206 -8.05 -7.87 -8.70
C MET A 206 -8.70 -9.24 -8.82
N MET A 207 -9.70 -9.51 -7.97
CA MET A 207 -10.44 -10.78 -7.96
C MET A 207 -11.64 -10.81 -8.92
N LYS A 208 -11.87 -9.76 -9.73
CA LYS A 208 -13.02 -9.68 -10.64
C LYS A 208 -12.83 -10.64 -11.82
N GLY A 209 -13.83 -11.50 -12.06
CA GLY A 209 -13.85 -12.42 -13.21
C GLY A 209 -13.06 -13.72 -13.00
N VAL A 210 -12.56 -13.94 -11.78
CA VAL A 210 -11.86 -15.16 -11.39
C VAL A 210 -12.79 -16.39 -11.47
N LYS A 211 -12.24 -17.50 -11.97
CA LYS A 211 -12.90 -18.81 -12.07
C LYS A 211 -12.23 -19.82 -11.15
N GLU A 212 -12.83 -21.00 -10.99
CA GLU A 212 -12.35 -22.08 -10.11
C GLU A 212 -10.91 -22.53 -10.43
N ASP A 213 -10.54 -22.54 -11.71
CA ASP A 213 -9.21 -22.93 -12.20
C ASP A 213 -8.15 -21.82 -12.04
N THR A 214 -8.57 -20.56 -12.04
CA THR A 214 -7.68 -19.38 -12.05
C THR A 214 -7.56 -18.69 -10.69
N VAL A 215 -8.43 -19.03 -9.72
CA VAL A 215 -8.47 -18.37 -8.40
C VAL A 215 -7.17 -18.47 -7.64
N MET A 216 -6.54 -19.65 -7.62
CA MET A 216 -5.32 -19.84 -6.83
C MET A 216 -4.13 -19.12 -7.43
N GLU A 217 -4.01 -19.12 -8.75
CA GLU A 217 -2.97 -18.38 -9.46
C GLU A 217 -3.13 -16.87 -9.22
N THR A 218 -4.36 -16.35 -9.37
CA THR A 218 -4.66 -14.93 -9.15
C THR A 218 -4.37 -14.52 -7.70
N LEU A 219 -4.77 -15.33 -6.72
CA LEU A 219 -4.51 -15.06 -5.30
C LEU A 219 -3.02 -15.00 -5.01
N ARG A 220 -2.24 -15.99 -5.48
CA ARG A 220 -0.79 -16.07 -5.21
C ARG A 220 0.02 -15.00 -5.93
N THR A 221 -0.37 -14.65 -7.15
CA THR A 221 0.40 -13.70 -7.98
C THR A 221 0.05 -12.24 -7.73
N LYS A 222 -1.23 -11.92 -7.45
CA LYS A 222 -1.72 -10.53 -7.36
C LYS A 222 -2.17 -10.16 -5.95
N SER A 223 -3.15 -10.89 -5.42
CA SER A 223 -3.92 -10.44 -4.26
C SER A 223 -3.20 -10.61 -2.94
N ILE A 224 -2.46 -11.70 -2.73
CA ILE A 224 -1.65 -11.93 -1.52
C ILE A 224 -0.49 -10.92 -1.43
N PRO A 225 0.34 -10.72 -2.49
CA PRO A 225 1.36 -9.69 -2.48
C PRO A 225 0.80 -8.29 -2.17
N PHE A 226 -0.38 -7.96 -2.71
CA PHE A 226 -1.08 -6.71 -2.40
C PHE A 226 -1.44 -6.61 -0.91
N MET A 227 -2.08 -7.64 -0.34
CA MET A 227 -2.46 -7.67 1.08
C MET A 227 -1.26 -7.50 2.01
N GLN A 228 -0.16 -8.22 1.73
CA GLN A 228 1.07 -8.13 2.51
C GLN A 228 1.65 -6.73 2.46
N ARG A 229 1.73 -6.13 1.25
CA ARG A 229 2.23 -4.77 1.07
C ARG A 229 1.41 -3.76 1.88
N GLN A 230 0.08 -3.84 1.83
CA GLN A 230 -0.79 -2.96 2.62
C GLN A 230 -0.61 -3.14 4.13
N ALA A 231 -0.45 -4.38 4.60
CA ALA A 231 -0.17 -4.66 6.00
C ALA A 231 1.17 -4.03 6.45
N HIS A 232 2.20 -4.09 5.61
CA HIS A 232 3.49 -3.47 5.87
C HIS A 232 3.41 -1.93 5.93
N ILE A 233 2.69 -1.30 5.00
CA ILE A 233 2.48 0.16 5.01
C ILE A 233 1.81 0.60 6.32
N LYS A 234 0.73 -0.10 6.73
CA LYS A 234 -0.01 0.21 7.96
C LYS A 234 0.86 0.03 9.21
N LYS A 235 1.67 -1.02 9.28
CA LYS A 235 2.63 -1.24 10.37
C LYS A 235 3.64 -0.08 10.48
N ASN A 236 4.23 0.33 9.37
CA ASN A 236 5.21 1.43 9.34
C ASN A 236 4.60 2.80 9.67
N ALA A 237 3.32 3.02 9.31
CA ALA A 237 2.60 4.24 9.68
C ALA A 237 2.33 4.29 11.20
N SER A 238 1.99 3.15 11.80
CA SER A 238 1.70 3.04 13.24
C SER A 238 2.95 3.15 14.13
N SER A 239 4.14 2.78 13.66
CA SER A 239 5.38 2.90 14.44
C SER A 239 5.88 4.34 14.59
N ASN A 240 5.38 5.27 13.77
CA ASN A 240 5.76 6.69 13.83
C ASN A 240 4.89 7.52 14.79
N GLN A 241 3.92 6.92 15.47
CA GLN A 241 3.15 7.55 16.56
C GLN A 241 3.51 6.90 17.90
N ALA A 242 4.73 7.18 18.36
CA ALA A 242 5.10 6.94 19.75
C ALA A 242 4.66 8.13 20.59
N ASP A 243 3.35 8.24 20.89
CA ASP A 243 2.90 8.90 22.12
C ASP A 243 1.44 8.57 22.49
N ALA A 244 1.31 7.89 23.63
CA ALA A 244 0.21 7.90 24.61
C ALA A 244 -1.25 7.82 24.12
N THR A 245 -1.78 6.58 24.03
CA THR A 245 -2.80 6.02 24.96
C THR A 245 -3.27 4.67 24.44
N GLN A 246 -2.70 3.60 25.01
CA GLN A 246 -3.16 2.23 24.79
C GLN A 246 -4.50 2.02 25.52
N THR A 247 -5.59 2.29 24.81
CA THR A 247 -6.87 1.63 25.05
C THR A 247 -7.12 0.73 23.85
N SER A 248 -6.44 -0.42 23.82
CA SER A 248 -6.63 -1.46 22.81
C SER A 248 -7.98 -2.12 23.04
N VAL A 249 -9.05 -1.47 22.56
CA VAL A 249 -10.20 -2.23 22.08
C VAL A 249 -9.71 -2.89 20.80
N ASP A 250 -9.34 -4.16 20.89
CA ASP A 250 -8.98 -5.04 19.78
C ASP A 250 -10.13 -5.05 18.76
N THR A 251 -10.15 -4.05 17.90
CA THR A 251 -11.01 -4.07 16.72
C THR A 251 -10.26 -4.97 15.74
N LYS A 252 -10.47 -6.29 15.88
CA LYS A 252 -9.90 -7.37 15.08
C LYS A 252 -10.19 -7.03 13.61
N GLN A 253 -9.30 -6.29 12.95
CA GLN A 253 -9.48 -5.95 11.54
C GLN A 253 -9.48 -7.26 10.77
N GLU A 254 -10.64 -7.58 10.19
CA GLU A 254 -10.78 -8.74 9.32
C GLU A 254 -9.82 -8.61 8.14
N SER A 255 -9.21 -9.72 7.73
CA SER A 255 -8.36 -9.70 6.55
C SER A 255 -9.21 -9.47 5.30
N LEU A 256 -8.65 -8.80 4.29
CA LEU A 256 -9.37 -8.53 3.04
C LEU A 256 -9.86 -9.82 2.37
N LEU A 257 -9.07 -10.89 2.47
CA LEU A 257 -9.44 -12.23 2.00
C LEU A 257 -10.66 -12.78 2.75
N VAL A 258 -10.70 -12.66 4.08
CA VAL A 258 -11.83 -13.14 4.89
C VAL A 258 -13.12 -12.42 4.51
N THR A 259 -13.09 -11.09 4.38
CA THR A 259 -14.26 -10.32 3.95
C THR A 259 -14.72 -10.75 2.55
N TRP A 260 -13.79 -11.00 1.64
CA TRP A 260 -14.11 -11.47 0.29
C TRP A 260 -14.68 -12.88 0.25
N LEU A 261 -14.15 -13.81 1.06
CA LEU A 261 -14.67 -15.18 1.19
C LEU A 261 -16.12 -15.18 1.70
N LYS A 262 -16.43 -14.33 2.67
CA LYS A 262 -17.81 -14.12 3.15
C LYS A 262 -18.72 -13.60 2.02
N GLU A 263 -18.24 -12.66 1.20
CA GLU A 263 -19.00 -12.17 0.05
C GLU A 263 -19.25 -13.25 -1.02
N ILE A 264 -18.26 -14.13 -1.25
CA ILE A 264 -18.40 -15.30 -2.14
C ILE A 264 -19.43 -16.29 -1.62
N ALA A 265 -19.38 -16.59 -0.32
CA ALA A 265 -20.33 -17.46 0.33
C ALA A 265 -21.77 -16.91 0.21
N LEU A 266 -21.95 -15.60 0.44
CA LEU A 266 -23.23 -14.91 0.23
C LEU A 266 -23.73 -14.96 -1.22
N LYS A 267 -22.81 -14.90 -2.18
CA LYS A 267 -23.11 -15.09 -3.62
C LYS A 267 -23.32 -16.54 -4.01
N ASN A 268 -23.28 -17.46 -3.04
CA ASN A 268 -23.48 -18.89 -3.22
C ASN A 268 -22.48 -19.56 -4.19
N ASN A 269 -21.28 -18.99 -4.36
CA ASN A 269 -20.24 -19.56 -5.21
C ASN A 269 -19.30 -20.47 -4.41
N LEU A 270 -19.87 -21.59 -3.95
CA LEU A 270 -19.22 -22.55 -3.05
C LEU A 270 -18.01 -23.26 -3.66
N GLU A 271 -17.93 -23.38 -4.98
CA GLU A 271 -16.82 -24.06 -5.65
C GLU A 271 -15.52 -23.26 -5.54
N ILE A 272 -15.57 -21.95 -5.82
CA ILE A 272 -14.42 -21.06 -5.60
C ILE A 272 -14.01 -21.08 -4.13
N PHE A 273 -14.99 -21.05 -3.21
CA PHE A 273 -14.72 -21.12 -1.78
C PHE A 273 -14.01 -22.43 -1.40
N LEU A 274 -14.49 -23.58 -1.89
CA LEU A 274 -13.87 -24.89 -1.65
C LEU A 274 -12.43 -24.94 -2.16
N VAL A 275 -12.14 -24.44 -3.36
CA VAL A 275 -10.78 -24.43 -3.92
C VAL A 275 -9.83 -23.63 -3.04
N VAL A 276 -10.26 -22.44 -2.57
CA VAL A 276 -9.43 -21.60 -1.70
C VAL A 276 -9.19 -22.25 -0.34
N ILE A 277 -10.22 -22.86 0.26
CA ILE A 277 -10.10 -23.54 1.55
C ILE A 277 -9.23 -24.80 1.44
N ASP A 278 -9.42 -25.62 0.41
CA ASP A 278 -8.59 -26.83 0.21
C ASP A 278 -7.11 -26.47 0.13
N GLU A 279 -6.76 -25.38 -0.54
CA GLU A 279 -5.38 -24.95 -0.65
C GLU A 279 -4.85 -24.26 0.61
N ALA A 280 -5.64 -23.36 1.21
CA ALA A 280 -5.23 -22.63 2.40
C ALA A 280 -5.01 -23.57 3.61
N CYS A 281 -5.79 -24.65 3.71
CA CYS A 281 -5.70 -25.61 4.83
C CYS A 281 -4.60 -26.67 4.66
N LYS A 282 -3.83 -26.69 3.56
CA LYS A 282 -2.72 -27.66 3.36
C LYS A 282 -1.48 -27.36 4.19
N ASP A 283 -1.12 -26.10 4.37
CA ASP A 283 0.07 -25.70 5.14
C ASP A 283 -0.07 -24.27 5.70
N PHE A 284 -0.41 -24.16 6.98
CA PHE A 284 -0.56 -22.87 7.67
C PHE A 284 0.77 -22.15 7.93
N GLN A 285 1.92 -22.84 7.84
CA GLN A 285 3.22 -22.22 8.11
C GLN A 285 3.78 -21.48 6.89
N SER A 286 3.35 -21.87 5.68
CA SER A 286 3.82 -21.26 4.42
C SER A 286 2.76 -20.43 3.70
N ASN A 287 1.48 -20.52 4.09
CA ASN A 287 0.37 -19.87 3.42
C ASN A 287 -0.09 -18.60 4.18
N ASP A 288 0.17 -17.42 3.62
CA ASP A 288 -0.27 -16.11 4.13
C ASP A 288 -1.79 -15.81 3.93
N PHE A 289 -2.63 -16.85 3.88
CA PHE A 289 -4.07 -16.73 3.65
C PHE A 289 -4.82 -16.37 4.94
N PHE A 290 -4.47 -17.04 6.05
CA PHE A 290 -5.07 -16.83 7.37
C PHE A 290 -3.97 -16.61 8.41
N LYS A 291 -4.29 -15.91 9.50
CA LYS A 291 -3.36 -15.67 10.61
C LYS A 291 -3.05 -16.95 11.39
N ASP A 292 -4.09 -17.76 11.62
CA ASP A 292 -4.02 -18.99 12.40
C ASP A 292 -5.13 -19.97 11.98
N GLU A 293 -5.01 -21.21 12.46
CA GLU A 293 -6.01 -22.27 12.25
C GLU A 293 -7.39 -21.90 12.83
N THR A 294 -7.42 -21.07 13.88
CA THR A 294 -8.67 -20.63 14.50
C THR A 294 -9.45 -19.66 13.61
N GLU A 295 -8.79 -18.69 12.98
CA GLU A 295 -9.38 -17.75 12.02
C GLU A 295 -9.90 -18.52 10.81
N ALA A 296 -9.14 -19.48 10.29
CA ALA A 296 -9.60 -20.34 9.19
C ALA A 296 -10.88 -21.11 9.57
N THR A 297 -10.92 -21.72 10.75
CA THR A 297 -12.08 -22.50 11.23
C THR A 297 -13.30 -21.60 11.46
N GLU A 298 -13.13 -20.43 12.09
CA GLU A 298 -14.19 -19.44 12.28
C GLU A 298 -14.79 -19.02 10.93
N VAL A 299 -13.95 -18.70 9.96
CA VAL A 299 -14.36 -18.22 8.64
C VAL A 299 -15.07 -19.32 7.84
N ILE A 300 -14.59 -20.57 7.91
CA ILE A 300 -15.26 -21.71 7.27
C ILE A 300 -16.68 -21.87 7.81
N LEU A 301 -16.84 -21.88 9.13
CA LEU A 301 -18.16 -22.02 9.75
C LEU A 301 -19.07 -20.85 9.40
N GLU A 302 -18.57 -19.61 9.51
CA GLU A 302 -19.35 -18.43 9.16
C GLU A 302 -19.80 -18.45 7.70
N CYS A 303 -18.91 -18.79 6.76
CA CYS A 303 -19.25 -18.87 5.34
C CYS A 303 -20.30 -19.95 5.07
N LEU A 304 -20.20 -21.13 5.71
CA LEU A 304 -21.19 -22.19 5.56
C LEU A 304 -22.58 -21.77 6.05
N TYR A 305 -22.68 -21.04 7.16
CA TYR A 305 -23.95 -20.53 7.68
C TYR A 305 -24.47 -19.29 6.92
N LEU A 306 -23.60 -18.56 6.20
CA LEU A 306 -24.01 -17.48 5.31
C LEU A 306 -24.58 -17.98 3.98
N CYS A 307 -24.24 -19.21 3.57
CA CYS A 307 -24.77 -19.81 2.35
C CYS A 307 -26.26 -20.09 2.48
N THR A 308 -27.02 -19.72 1.46
CA THR A 308 -28.49 -19.91 1.43
C THR A 308 -28.91 -21.14 0.62
N LEU A 309 -27.96 -21.82 -0.03
CA LEU A 309 -28.21 -23.02 -0.81
C LEU A 309 -28.56 -24.23 0.07
N THR A 310 -29.61 -24.95 -0.30
CA THR A 310 -30.10 -26.15 0.39
C THR A 310 -29.91 -27.44 -0.40
N ASP A 311 -29.15 -27.40 -1.50
CA ASP A 311 -28.96 -28.49 -2.46
C ASP A 311 -27.49 -28.90 -2.64
N ARG A 312 -26.54 -28.10 -2.14
CA ARG A 312 -25.09 -28.32 -2.27
C ARG A 312 -24.43 -28.94 -1.03
N TRP A 313 -25.14 -29.84 -0.36
CA TRP A 313 -24.67 -30.46 0.88
C TRP A 313 -23.35 -31.26 0.73
N ASN A 314 -23.11 -31.89 -0.41
CA ASN A 314 -21.86 -32.63 -0.64
C ASN A 314 -20.64 -31.69 -0.73
N VAL A 315 -20.81 -30.50 -1.30
CA VAL A 315 -19.76 -29.47 -1.37
C VAL A 315 -19.50 -28.92 0.02
N MET A 316 -20.57 -28.62 0.79
CA MET A 316 -20.46 -28.18 2.18
C MET A 316 -19.77 -29.22 3.08
N ALA A 317 -20.08 -30.51 2.90
CA ALA A 317 -19.39 -31.60 3.60
C ALA A 317 -17.91 -31.69 3.20
N SER A 318 -17.60 -31.52 1.92
CA SER A 318 -16.21 -31.46 1.43
C SER A 318 -15.45 -30.30 2.07
N ILE A 319 -16.05 -29.10 2.13
CA ILE A 319 -15.47 -27.94 2.80
C ILE A 319 -15.20 -28.24 4.28
N LEU A 320 -16.18 -28.76 5.02
CA LEU A 320 -16.00 -29.10 6.44
C LEU A 320 -14.90 -30.13 6.67
N SER A 321 -14.74 -31.10 5.76
CA SER A 321 -13.68 -32.11 5.87
C SER A 321 -12.26 -31.52 5.78
N LYS A 322 -12.13 -30.27 5.30
CA LYS A 322 -10.86 -29.53 5.20
C LYS A 322 -10.59 -28.62 6.39
N VAL A 323 -11.52 -28.52 7.35
CA VAL A 323 -11.30 -27.74 8.57
C VAL A 323 -10.04 -28.25 9.26
N PRO A 324 -9.11 -27.36 9.63
CA PRO A 324 -7.94 -27.74 10.41
C PRO A 324 -8.42 -28.36 11.71
N LEU A 325 -8.17 -29.65 11.88
CA LEU A 325 -8.44 -30.33 13.14
C LEU A 325 -7.51 -29.71 14.17
N MET A 326 -8.02 -28.68 14.87
CA MET A 326 -7.32 -27.96 15.94
C MET A 326 -6.57 -28.98 16.79
N SER A 327 -5.25 -29.01 16.66
CA SER A 327 -4.30 -29.92 17.30
C SER A 327 -4.87 -30.81 18.44
N LEU A 328 -5.54 -31.92 18.07
CA LEU A 328 -5.94 -32.99 18.99
C LEU A 328 -5.42 -34.34 18.47
N ARG A 329 -4.09 -34.41 18.36
CA ARG A 329 -3.31 -35.62 18.59
C ARG A 329 -2.27 -35.41 19.70
N TYR A 330 -2.62 -34.66 20.75
CA TYR A 330 -1.89 -34.79 22.01
C TYR A 330 -2.34 -36.08 22.73
N LYS A 331 -1.64 -37.17 22.40
CA LYS A 331 -1.51 -38.41 23.18
C LYS A 331 -2.82 -39.14 23.58
N THR A 332 -3.43 -39.84 22.63
CA THR A 332 -3.98 -41.17 22.98
C THR A 332 -2.82 -42.16 23.03
N LEU A 333 -2.05 -42.15 24.14
CA LEU A 333 -1.34 -43.35 24.54
C LEU A 333 -2.40 -44.36 24.99
N PRO A 334 -2.34 -45.63 24.56
CA PRO A 334 -3.20 -46.65 25.12
C PRO A 334 -2.79 -46.83 26.58
N VAL A 335 -3.62 -46.40 27.52
CA VAL A 335 -3.53 -46.90 28.89
C VAL A 335 -4.13 -48.29 28.85
N ASP A 336 -3.25 -49.29 28.85
CA ASP A 336 -3.58 -50.67 29.16
C ASP A 336 -4.45 -50.69 30.43
N ARG A 337 -5.65 -51.27 30.28
CA ARG A 337 -6.48 -51.62 31.43
C ARG A 337 -5.91 -52.87 32.06
N ASP A 338 -5.00 -52.71 33.01
CA ASP A 338 -4.73 -53.77 33.97
C ASP A 338 -5.47 -53.49 35.28
N PHE A 339 -6.54 -54.26 35.43
CA PHE A 339 -7.24 -54.48 36.69
C PHE A 339 -6.27 -55.16 37.68
N GLY A 340 -6.02 -54.49 38.81
CA GLY A 340 -5.36 -55.07 39.97
C GLY A 340 -6.07 -54.64 41.25
N LEU A 341 -6.95 -55.50 41.77
CA LEU A 341 -7.48 -55.44 43.12
C LEU A 341 -6.35 -55.67 44.14
N GLY A 342 -6.26 -54.82 45.17
CA GLY A 342 -5.31 -55.02 46.26
C GLY A 342 -5.54 -54.08 47.44
N GLN A 343 -5.97 -54.65 48.56
CA GLN A 343 -6.32 -54.06 49.85
C GLN A 343 -5.27 -53.11 50.48
N GLY A 344 -5.75 -52.15 51.27
CA GLY A 344 -5.48 -52.16 52.70
C GLY A 344 -4.72 -50.98 53.37
N VAL A 345 -5.47 -50.29 54.26
CA VAL A 345 -5.10 -49.98 55.67
C VAL A 345 -4.14 -48.80 55.99
N GLN A 346 -4.71 -47.85 56.76
CA GLN A 346 -4.17 -46.97 57.82
C GLN A 346 -3.17 -45.82 57.52
N GLY A 347 -3.45 -44.67 58.17
CA GLY A 347 -2.39 -43.78 58.65
C GLY A 347 -2.79 -42.33 58.90
N PHE A 348 -3.14 -41.99 60.14
CA PHE A 348 -3.29 -40.63 60.67
C PHE A 348 -2.02 -39.77 60.51
N GLY A 349 -2.18 -38.44 60.35
CA GLY A 349 -1.06 -37.50 60.55
C GLY A 349 -1.39 -36.04 60.21
N SER A 350 -1.90 -35.31 61.19
CA SER A 350 -2.02 -33.85 61.18
C SER A 350 -0.64 -33.19 61.34
N THR A 351 -0.35 -32.08 60.65
CA THR A 351 0.35 -30.94 61.28
C THR A 351 0.18 -29.62 60.51
N ARG A 352 0.18 -28.58 61.33
CA ARG A 352 -0.22 -27.17 61.13
C ARG A 352 0.82 -26.30 60.41
N THR A 353 0.27 -25.30 59.70
CA THR A 353 0.62 -23.85 59.61
C THR A 353 2.07 -23.42 59.34
N ASN A 354 2.23 -22.55 58.34
CA ASN A 354 2.80 -21.21 58.57
C ASN A 354 2.43 -20.25 57.43
N ASP A 355 1.73 -19.17 57.81
CA ASP A 355 1.50 -17.98 57.00
C ASP A 355 2.80 -17.18 56.85
N LYS A 356 3.11 -16.76 55.62
CA LYS A 356 3.84 -15.53 55.32
C LYS A 356 3.17 -14.86 54.11
N PRO A 357 3.01 -13.52 54.10
CA PRO A 357 2.37 -12.82 53.00
C PRO A 357 3.39 -12.60 51.88
N LEU A 358 3.05 -12.98 50.65
CA LEU A 358 3.84 -12.68 49.46
C LEU A 358 3.00 -11.88 48.47
N ASP A 359 3.28 -10.58 48.49
CA ASP A 359 3.58 -9.70 47.35
C ASP A 359 2.73 -9.83 46.07
N MET A 360 1.92 -8.79 45.85
CA MET A 360 1.04 -8.61 44.70
C MET A 360 1.83 -8.09 43.49
N ARG A 361 2.74 -8.89 42.93
CA ARG A 361 3.39 -8.63 41.63
C ARG A 361 3.80 -9.94 40.96
N SER A 362 2.86 -10.64 40.34
CA SER A 362 3.06 -11.63 39.27
C SER A 362 1.69 -12.14 38.80
N ILE A 363 1.19 -11.66 37.66
CA ILE A 363 0.06 -12.33 36.98
C ILE A 363 0.67 -13.53 36.24
N PRO A 364 0.31 -14.79 36.55
CA PRO A 364 0.88 -15.95 35.87
C PRO A 364 0.30 -16.11 34.47
N ILE A 365 1.13 -16.61 33.57
CA ILE A 365 0.86 -16.95 32.16
C ILE A 365 -0.35 -17.91 31.99
N HIS A 366 -0.78 -18.60 33.06
CA HIS A 366 -1.91 -19.54 33.06
C HIS A 366 -3.30 -18.94 32.81
N LEU A 367 -3.52 -17.64 33.03
CA LEU A 367 -4.84 -17.05 32.78
C LEU A 367 -5.10 -16.82 31.27
N LYS A 368 -4.05 -16.65 30.45
CA LYS A 368 -4.17 -16.56 28.98
C LYS A 368 -4.43 -17.93 28.35
N GLU A 369 -3.83 -18.99 28.87
CA GLU A 369 -4.07 -20.37 28.42
C GLU A 369 -5.50 -20.85 28.73
N GLY A 370 -6.08 -20.42 29.84
CA GLY A 370 -7.47 -20.74 30.21
C GLY A 370 -8.51 -20.11 29.27
N ILE A 371 -8.27 -18.90 28.77
CA ILE A 371 -9.18 -18.21 27.84
C ILE A 371 -9.04 -18.78 26.42
N ALA A 372 -7.82 -19.08 25.98
CA ALA A 372 -7.58 -19.72 24.68
C ALA A 372 -8.17 -21.15 24.62
N SER A 373 -7.99 -21.95 25.67
CA SER A 373 -8.56 -23.31 25.74
C SER A 373 -10.10 -23.32 25.80
N ALA A 374 -10.72 -22.36 26.49
CA ALA A 374 -12.18 -22.20 26.49
C ALA A 374 -12.74 -21.75 25.13
N SER A 375 -12.04 -20.86 24.42
CA SER A 375 -12.41 -20.42 23.06
C SER A 375 -12.31 -21.55 22.04
N ILE A 376 -11.26 -22.38 22.15
CA ILE A 376 -11.04 -23.55 21.29
C ILE A 376 -12.11 -24.62 21.52
N GLY A 377 -12.47 -24.89 22.78
CA GLY A 377 -13.52 -25.88 23.11
C GLY A 377 -14.91 -25.51 22.56
N ASN A 378 -15.27 -24.22 22.58
CA ASN A 378 -16.51 -23.72 21.98
C ASN A 378 -16.50 -23.90 20.45
N LEU A 379 -15.37 -23.63 19.81
CA LEU A 379 -15.25 -23.73 18.36
C LEU A 379 -15.31 -25.19 17.87
N GLU A 380 -14.76 -26.15 18.62
CA GLU A 380 -14.92 -27.59 18.33
C GLU A 380 -16.39 -28.04 18.40
N GLU A 381 -17.14 -27.58 19.41
CA GLU A 381 -18.57 -27.88 19.53
C GLU A 381 -19.36 -27.34 18.34
N ARG A 382 -19.05 -26.12 17.89
CA ARG A 382 -19.66 -25.50 16.71
C ARG A 382 -19.34 -26.25 15.41
N VAL A 383 -18.14 -26.82 15.26
CA VAL A 383 -17.79 -27.68 14.12
C VAL A 383 -18.63 -28.95 14.13
N LYS A 384 -18.71 -29.66 15.26
CA LYS A 384 -19.55 -30.88 15.39
C LYS A 384 -21.02 -30.60 15.12
N GLN A 385 -21.52 -29.45 15.56
CA GLN A 385 -22.89 -29.04 15.28
C GLN A 385 -23.10 -28.81 13.77
N ALA A 386 -22.16 -28.15 13.09
CA ALA A 386 -22.22 -27.93 11.65
C ALA A 386 -22.17 -29.24 10.86
N GLU A 387 -21.34 -30.21 11.28
CA GLU A 387 -21.32 -31.57 10.70
C GLU A 387 -22.69 -32.24 10.82
N GLY A 388 -23.31 -32.17 12.00
CA GLY A 388 -24.65 -32.73 12.24
C GLY A 388 -25.73 -32.07 11.37
N HIS A 389 -25.70 -30.76 11.19
CA HIS A 389 -26.62 -30.04 10.31
C HIS A 389 -26.46 -30.46 8.84
N ILE A 390 -25.21 -30.57 8.36
CA ILE A 390 -24.94 -30.93 6.96
C ILE A 390 -25.33 -32.38 6.67
N GLU A 391 -25.03 -33.33 7.57
CA GLU A 391 -25.42 -34.73 7.37
C GLU A 391 -26.94 -34.91 7.41
N SER A 392 -27.63 -34.17 8.28
CA SER A 392 -29.10 -34.13 8.29
C SER A 392 -29.65 -33.59 6.97
N GLY A 393 -29.03 -32.54 6.42
CA GLY A 393 -29.37 -31.99 5.10
C GLY A 393 -29.16 -32.98 3.96
N ARG A 394 -28.04 -33.70 3.94
CA ARG A 394 -27.76 -34.77 2.95
C ARG A 394 -28.81 -35.89 3.00
N LEU A 395 -29.17 -36.32 4.20
CA LEU A 395 -30.16 -37.36 4.41
C LEU A 395 -31.55 -36.91 3.92
N LEU A 396 -31.96 -35.69 4.25
CA LEU A 396 -33.22 -35.11 3.78
C LEU A 396 -33.27 -35.00 2.24
N ALA A 397 -32.17 -34.56 1.63
CA ALA A 397 -32.06 -34.47 0.17
C ALA A 397 -32.10 -35.85 -0.52
N TYR A 398 -31.71 -36.92 0.17
CA TYR A 398 -31.82 -38.30 -0.36
C TYR A 398 -33.26 -38.83 -0.39
N TYR A 399 -34.14 -38.30 0.47
CA TYR A 399 -35.55 -38.72 0.58
C TYR A 399 -36.53 -37.80 -0.17
N GLN A 400 -36.06 -36.71 -0.77
CA GLN A 400 -36.80 -35.85 -1.71
C GLN A 400 -36.54 -36.29 -3.14
#